data_AF-A0A7C3N1G9-F1
#
_entry.id   AF-A0A7C3N1G9-F1
#
_cell.length_a   1.000
_cell.length_b   1.000
_cell.length_c   1.000
_cell.angle_alpha   90.00
_cell.angle_beta   90.00
_cell.angle_gamma   90.00
#
_symmetry.space_group_name_H-M   'P 1'
#
loop_
_entity.id
_entity.type
_entity.pdbx_description
1 polymer ?
#
loop_
_entity_poly.entity_id
_entity_poly.type
_entity_poly.pdbx_seq_one_letter_code
_entity_poly.pdbx_strand_id
1 'polypeptide(L)'
;MRLEIKLLILVMLIGLTAGCYSGTVRPVVNEPEFQAQNQPIRTLNVLVITDGSFKEQEIRRLIAECSRIVETQVGIRFKVVDSQQIQWDDEHNDASRMLARMAKETWQRNDSFDVAIGFAYFDEGRTIGRIDGVFWRYMVVKELEPNLLLHEIFHAFLPGKDHTTDWLMQPVRPSYGREWYWLTPEERKEVLKNKWRDFNVVPAVGVDKRGTTKESGFHYLIGLDQWRRGKPREALASFEKSVEADPEFAPAAINLAWLLATSEVKELRDGKKATELALKACELTEWKSPEYLEVLAASYARAGDFGQAVKWQEKALGGIKGSNPVGKTRAWERLRLYRSGKPWPSK
;
A
#
# COMPACT_ATOMS: atom_id res chain seq x y z
N MET A 1 -27.83 46.42 19.43
CA MET A 1 -28.70 45.24 19.70
C MET A 1 -29.10 44.44 18.46
N ARG A 2 -29.67 45.01 17.37
CA ARG A 2 -30.07 44.21 16.19
C ARG A 2 -28.93 43.72 15.27
N LEU A 3 -27.76 44.37 15.29
CA LEU A 3 -26.59 43.94 14.49
C LEU A 3 -25.81 42.77 15.13
N GLU A 4 -25.69 42.75 16.46
CA GLU A 4 -24.97 41.68 17.18
C GLU A 4 -25.70 40.33 17.10
N ILE A 5 -27.04 40.34 17.07
CA ILE A 5 -27.84 39.11 16.90
C ILE A 5 -27.64 38.49 15.51
N LYS A 6 -27.46 39.30 14.45
CA LYS A 6 -27.17 38.78 13.11
C LYS A 6 -25.76 38.20 12.99
N LEU A 7 -24.78 38.77 13.68
CA LEU A 7 -23.42 38.22 13.73
C LEU A 7 -23.38 36.93 14.56
N LEU A 8 -24.13 36.85 15.66
CA LEU A 8 -24.25 35.63 16.47
C LEU A 8 -24.96 34.48 15.71
N ILE A 9 -26.00 34.80 14.92
CA ILE A 9 -26.70 33.82 14.08
C ILE A 9 -25.82 33.36 12.91
N LEU A 10 -25.01 34.24 12.32
CA LEU A 10 -24.05 33.86 11.28
C LEU A 10 -22.90 33.00 11.85
N VAL A 11 -22.43 33.28 13.06
CA VAL A 11 -21.42 32.47 13.75
C VAL A 11 -22.00 31.13 14.24
N MET A 12 -23.29 31.06 14.60
CA MET A 12 -23.97 29.78 14.86
C MET A 12 -24.25 28.97 13.57
N LEU A 13 -24.52 29.61 12.43
CA LEU A 13 -24.67 28.92 11.14
C LEU A 13 -23.33 28.41 10.59
N ILE A 14 -22.24 29.13 10.83
CA ILE A 14 -20.87 28.65 10.56
C ILE A 14 -20.44 27.59 11.60
N GLY A 15 -20.97 27.66 12.82
CA GLY A 15 -20.71 26.69 13.90
C GLY A 15 -21.49 25.36 13.80
N LEU A 16 -22.62 25.34 13.07
CA LEU A 16 -23.46 24.14 12.87
C LEU A 16 -23.04 23.28 11.66
N THR A 17 -22.18 23.78 10.77
CA THR A 17 -21.64 23.02 9.62
C THR A 17 -20.29 22.36 9.92
N ALA A 18 -19.73 22.59 11.11
CA ALA A 18 -18.51 21.95 11.61
C ALA A 18 -18.77 21.08 12.86
N GLY A 19 -19.99 20.57 13.02
CA GLY A 19 -20.26 19.51 13.97
C GLY A 19 -19.52 18.25 13.52
N CYS A 20 -18.64 17.70 14.37
CA CYS A 20 -18.07 16.37 14.20
C CYS A 20 -19.22 15.37 14.03
N TYR A 21 -19.53 15.05 12.79
CA TYR A 21 -20.57 14.11 12.44
C TYR A 21 -20.08 12.72 12.84
N SER A 22 -20.66 12.15 13.91
CA SER A 22 -20.38 10.77 14.31
C SER A 22 -21.26 9.85 13.46
N GLY A 23 -20.70 9.35 12.35
CA GLY A 23 -21.40 8.47 11.42
C GLY A 23 -20.76 8.46 10.04
N THR A 24 -21.51 8.00 9.03
CA THR A 24 -21.07 7.99 7.63
C THR A 24 -21.61 9.19 6.86
N VAL A 25 -21.07 9.45 5.68
CA VAL A 25 -21.56 10.51 4.79
C VAL A 25 -22.95 10.21 4.19
N ARG A 26 -23.51 9.01 4.41
CA ARG A 26 -24.78 8.55 3.82
C ARG A 26 -25.93 9.56 3.94
N PRO A 27 -26.19 10.21 5.09
CA PRO A 27 -27.40 11.02 5.22
C PRO A 27 -27.35 12.34 4.44
N VAL A 28 -26.14 12.80 4.08
CA VAL A 28 -25.91 14.08 3.42
C VAL A 28 -25.65 13.96 1.91
N VAL A 29 -25.53 12.75 1.36
CA VAL A 29 -25.12 12.56 -0.06
C VAL A 29 -26.11 13.12 -1.10
N ASN A 30 -27.35 13.37 -0.70
CA ASN A 30 -28.38 13.96 -1.56
C ASN A 30 -28.46 15.48 -1.42
N GLU A 31 -27.69 16.09 -0.51
CA GLU A 31 -27.69 17.53 -0.32
C GLU A 31 -26.97 18.23 -1.49
N PRO A 32 -27.53 19.32 -2.05
CA PRO A 32 -26.91 20.02 -3.18
C PRO A 32 -25.48 20.50 -2.92
N GLU A 33 -25.21 20.97 -1.69
CA GLU A 33 -23.87 21.43 -1.29
C GLU A 33 -22.86 20.27 -1.25
N PHE A 34 -23.29 19.08 -0.79
CA PHE A 34 -22.47 17.87 -0.80
C PHE A 34 -22.14 17.44 -2.23
N GLN A 35 -23.15 17.43 -3.11
CA GLN A 35 -22.98 17.06 -4.51
C GLN A 35 -22.10 18.07 -5.28
N ALA A 36 -22.16 19.35 -4.93
CA ALA A 36 -21.29 20.38 -5.50
C ALA A 36 -19.81 20.10 -5.18
N GLN A 37 -19.49 19.62 -3.97
CA GLN A 37 -18.11 19.23 -3.59
C GLN A 37 -17.57 18.05 -4.40
N ASN A 38 -18.45 17.23 -4.99
CA ASN A 38 -18.04 16.11 -5.84
C ASN A 38 -17.64 16.56 -7.25
N GLN A 39 -17.85 17.82 -7.61
CA GLN A 39 -17.51 18.34 -8.94
C GLN A 39 -16.07 18.89 -9.01
N PRO A 40 -15.38 18.78 -10.17
CA PRO A 40 -15.80 18.03 -11.35
C PRO A 40 -15.67 16.52 -11.14
N ILE A 41 -16.48 15.72 -11.85
CA ILE A 41 -16.37 14.25 -11.81
C ILE A 41 -15.04 13.81 -12.43
N ARG A 42 -14.26 13.01 -11.69
CA ARG A 42 -13.08 12.32 -12.24
C ARG A 42 -13.51 10.97 -12.80
N THR A 43 -13.15 10.66 -14.05
CA THR A 43 -13.33 9.31 -14.59
C THR A 43 -12.01 8.54 -14.48
N LEU A 44 -12.06 7.33 -13.90
CA LEU A 44 -10.97 6.37 -13.94
C LEU A 44 -11.25 5.27 -14.96
N ASN A 45 -10.25 5.00 -15.79
CA ASN A 45 -10.22 3.88 -16.71
C ASN A 45 -9.87 2.61 -15.94
N VAL A 46 -10.75 1.62 -16.00
CA VAL A 46 -10.62 0.34 -15.29
C VAL A 46 -10.28 -0.74 -16.30
N LEU A 47 -9.17 -1.43 -16.08
CA LEU A 47 -8.85 -2.70 -16.73
C LEU A 47 -9.40 -3.85 -15.89
N VAL A 48 -10.21 -4.71 -16.50
CA VAL A 48 -10.72 -5.92 -15.85
C VAL A 48 -9.76 -7.08 -16.10
N ILE A 49 -9.34 -7.76 -15.04
CA ILE A 49 -8.62 -9.03 -15.12
C ILE A 49 -9.56 -10.14 -14.63
N THR A 50 -9.58 -11.28 -15.32
CA THR A 50 -10.38 -12.44 -14.90
C THR A 50 -9.65 -13.74 -15.23
N ASP A 51 -9.99 -14.83 -14.56
CA ASP A 51 -9.62 -16.20 -14.96
C ASP A 51 -10.77 -16.96 -15.62
N GLY A 52 -11.97 -16.36 -15.68
CA GLY A 52 -13.20 -17.01 -16.12
C GLY A 52 -14.07 -17.58 -15.00
N SER A 53 -13.67 -17.42 -13.73
CA SER A 53 -14.46 -17.83 -12.55
C SER A 53 -15.80 -17.12 -12.44
N PHE A 54 -15.89 -15.89 -12.96
CA PHE A 54 -17.08 -15.06 -12.95
C PHE A 54 -17.45 -14.64 -14.37
N LYS A 55 -18.75 -14.50 -14.66
CA LYS A 55 -19.17 -14.03 -15.98
C LYS A 55 -18.84 -12.56 -16.12
N GLU A 56 -18.32 -12.17 -17.29
CA GLU A 56 -17.94 -10.79 -17.56
C GLU A 56 -19.09 -9.80 -17.36
N GLN A 57 -20.32 -10.18 -17.71
CA GLN A 57 -21.51 -9.35 -17.49
C GLN A 57 -21.77 -9.07 -16.01
N GLU A 58 -21.52 -10.04 -15.12
CA GLU A 58 -21.71 -9.89 -13.67
C GLU A 58 -20.62 -8.99 -13.09
N ILE A 59 -19.38 -9.15 -13.53
CA ILE A 59 -18.26 -8.25 -13.20
C ILE A 59 -18.59 -6.80 -13.60
N ARG A 60 -19.01 -6.58 -14.85
CA ARG A 60 -19.35 -5.25 -15.36
C ARG A 60 -20.51 -4.62 -14.59
N ARG A 61 -21.52 -5.42 -14.22
CA ARG A 61 -22.66 -4.97 -13.39
C ARG A 61 -22.19 -4.51 -12.02
N LEU A 62 -21.33 -5.29 -11.36
CA LEU A 62 -20.74 -4.95 -10.07
C LEU A 62 -19.93 -3.65 -10.14
N ILE A 63 -19.04 -3.51 -11.13
CA ILE A 63 -18.24 -2.29 -11.31
C ILE A 63 -19.15 -1.07 -11.55
N ALA A 64 -20.20 -1.21 -12.35
CA ALA A 64 -21.16 -0.13 -12.59
C ALA A 64 -21.95 0.25 -11.33
N GLU A 65 -22.25 -0.72 -10.46
CA GLU A 65 -22.86 -0.48 -9.15
C GLU A 65 -21.92 0.28 -8.21
N CYS A 66 -20.70 -0.23 -8.03
CA CYS A 66 -19.69 0.44 -7.22
C CYS A 66 -19.36 1.83 -7.75
N SER A 67 -19.27 2.00 -9.08
CA SER A 67 -19.04 3.31 -9.70
C SER A 67 -20.09 4.33 -9.30
N ARG A 68 -21.39 3.96 -9.27
CA ARG A 68 -22.45 4.87 -8.85
C ARG A 68 -22.28 5.28 -7.39
N ILE A 69 -21.97 4.32 -6.52
CA ILE A 69 -21.76 4.55 -5.09
C ILE A 69 -20.55 5.47 -4.84
N VAL A 70 -19.42 5.22 -5.51
CA VAL A 70 -18.22 6.06 -5.40
C VAL A 70 -18.47 7.45 -5.97
N GLU A 71 -19.15 7.56 -7.11
CA GLU A 71 -19.49 8.85 -7.72
C GLU A 71 -20.37 9.70 -6.80
N THR A 72 -21.38 9.10 -6.18
CA THR A 72 -22.24 9.77 -5.20
C THR A 72 -21.46 10.25 -3.98
N GLN A 73 -20.43 9.53 -3.55
CA GLN A 73 -19.66 9.90 -2.35
C GLN A 73 -18.57 10.93 -2.60
N VAL A 74 -17.83 10.79 -3.70
CA VAL A 74 -16.58 11.54 -3.93
C VAL A 74 -16.42 12.07 -5.37
N GLY A 75 -17.42 11.84 -6.22
CA GLY A 75 -17.40 12.28 -7.62
C GLY A 75 -16.32 11.59 -8.45
N ILE A 76 -16.11 10.30 -8.23
CA ILE A 76 -15.23 9.46 -9.05
C ILE A 76 -16.08 8.40 -9.75
N ARG A 77 -15.94 8.32 -11.06
CA ARG A 77 -16.66 7.40 -11.94
C ARG A 77 -15.70 6.38 -12.53
N PHE A 78 -16.14 5.13 -12.64
CA PHE A 78 -15.36 4.07 -13.29
C PHE A 78 -15.85 3.83 -14.70
N LYS A 79 -14.91 3.69 -15.63
CA LYS A 79 -15.15 3.31 -17.01
C LYS A 79 -14.32 2.08 -17.32
N VAL A 80 -14.95 0.94 -17.50
CA VAL A 80 -14.24 -0.26 -17.97
C VAL A 80 -13.79 -0.01 -19.41
N VAL A 81 -12.47 0.02 -19.64
CA VAL A 81 -11.88 0.31 -20.95
C VAL A 81 -11.47 -0.95 -21.70
N ASP A 82 -11.11 -2.01 -20.99
CA ASP A 82 -10.66 -3.27 -21.57
C ASP A 82 -10.81 -4.43 -20.56
N SER A 83 -10.67 -5.67 -21.03
CA SER A 83 -10.59 -6.87 -20.21
C SER A 83 -9.47 -7.79 -20.68
N GLN A 84 -8.87 -8.55 -19.76
CA GLN A 84 -7.89 -9.58 -20.08
C GLN A 84 -8.11 -10.82 -19.21
N GLN A 85 -8.00 -11.98 -19.84
CA GLN A 85 -7.99 -13.24 -19.12
C GLN A 85 -6.55 -13.61 -18.74
N ILE A 86 -6.34 -14.05 -17.50
CA ILE A 86 -5.07 -14.55 -16.98
C ILE A 86 -5.30 -15.94 -16.40
N GLN A 87 -4.37 -16.85 -16.62
CA GLN A 87 -4.29 -18.12 -15.90
C GLN A 87 -3.41 -17.91 -14.67
N TRP A 88 -3.94 -18.17 -13.48
CA TRP A 88 -3.16 -18.16 -12.25
C TRP A 88 -2.56 -19.55 -12.09
N ASP A 89 -1.26 -19.66 -12.21
CA ASP A 89 -0.52 -20.90 -12.08
C ASP A 89 -0.50 -21.31 -10.58
N ASP A 90 0.60 -21.08 -9.88
CA ASP A 90 0.75 -21.35 -8.44
C ASP A 90 0.32 -20.17 -7.54
N GLU A 91 -0.25 -19.10 -8.11
CA GLU A 91 -0.59 -17.87 -7.38
C GLU A 91 -1.89 -17.91 -6.60
N HIS A 92 -2.75 -18.91 -6.83
CA HIS A 92 -4.07 -18.99 -6.19
C HIS A 92 -4.04 -18.99 -4.65
N ASN A 93 -2.91 -19.24 -4.01
CA ASN A 93 -2.78 -19.25 -2.54
C ASN A 93 -2.20 -17.95 -1.95
N ASP A 94 -1.88 -16.95 -2.79
CA ASP A 94 -1.25 -15.71 -2.36
C ASP A 94 -1.66 -14.56 -3.28
N ALA A 95 -2.61 -13.74 -2.82
CA ALA A 95 -3.11 -12.60 -3.59
C ALA A 95 -2.00 -11.63 -3.98
N SER A 96 -0.92 -11.52 -3.19
CA SER A 96 0.21 -10.65 -3.52
C SER A 96 0.94 -11.10 -4.79
N ARG A 97 1.01 -12.41 -5.03
CA ARG A 97 1.60 -12.96 -6.26
C ARG A 97 0.70 -12.71 -7.45
N MET A 98 -0.61 -12.82 -7.27
CA MET A 98 -1.59 -12.48 -8.32
C MET A 98 -1.45 -11.00 -8.74
N LEU A 99 -1.30 -10.08 -7.78
CA LEU A 99 -1.09 -8.65 -8.04
C LEU A 99 0.21 -8.38 -8.81
N ALA A 100 1.31 -9.03 -8.43
CA ALA A 100 2.58 -8.93 -9.17
C ALA A 100 2.44 -9.50 -10.58
N ARG A 101 1.70 -10.61 -10.76
CA ARG A 101 1.42 -11.20 -12.08
C ARG A 101 0.60 -10.24 -12.94
N MET A 102 -0.44 -9.63 -12.39
CA MET A 102 -1.23 -8.60 -13.09
C MET A 102 -0.35 -7.45 -13.57
N ALA A 103 0.50 -6.90 -12.69
CA ALA A 103 1.40 -5.82 -13.05
C ALA A 103 2.38 -6.23 -14.16
N LYS A 104 2.91 -7.46 -14.11
CA LYS A 104 3.81 -8.01 -15.14
C LYS A 104 3.13 -8.14 -16.50
N GLU A 105 1.96 -8.76 -16.56
CA GLU A 105 1.22 -9.03 -17.80
C GLU A 105 0.69 -7.75 -18.46
N THR A 106 0.48 -6.70 -17.66
CA THR A 106 -0.09 -5.44 -18.14
C THR A 106 0.94 -4.33 -18.31
N TRP A 107 2.22 -4.59 -18.05
CA TRP A 107 3.28 -3.57 -18.04
C TRP A 107 3.36 -2.76 -19.34
N GLN A 108 3.29 -3.42 -20.49
CA GLN A 108 3.39 -2.77 -21.81
C GLN A 108 2.21 -1.85 -22.14
N ARG A 109 1.10 -1.94 -21.39
CA ARG A 109 -0.12 -1.14 -21.58
C ARG A 109 -0.52 -0.40 -20.31
N ASN A 110 0.40 -0.23 -19.38
CA ASN A 110 0.14 0.32 -18.05
C ASN A 110 -0.36 1.78 -18.05
N ASP A 111 -0.24 2.50 -19.17
CA ASP A 111 -0.76 3.87 -19.37
C ASP A 111 -2.17 3.89 -19.98
N SER A 112 -2.71 2.73 -20.40
CA SER A 112 -4.05 2.61 -21.00
C SER A 112 -5.19 2.56 -19.97
N PHE A 113 -4.86 2.42 -18.69
CA PHE A 113 -5.81 2.33 -17.58
C PHE A 113 -5.26 3.07 -16.35
N ASP A 114 -6.13 3.44 -15.41
CA ASP A 114 -5.76 3.99 -14.10
C ASP A 114 -5.61 2.86 -13.07
N VAL A 115 -6.59 1.96 -13.00
CA VAL A 115 -6.64 0.84 -12.05
C VAL A 115 -6.95 -0.48 -12.76
N ALA A 116 -6.43 -1.59 -12.22
CA ALA A 116 -6.69 -2.93 -12.70
C ALA A 116 -7.33 -3.76 -11.59
N ILE A 117 -8.46 -4.41 -11.90
CA ILE A 117 -9.28 -5.14 -10.92
C ILE A 117 -9.41 -6.58 -11.40
N GLY A 118 -8.80 -7.50 -10.63
CA GLY A 118 -8.85 -8.93 -10.83
C GLY A 118 -10.04 -9.57 -10.12
N PHE A 119 -10.78 -10.41 -10.84
CA PHE A 119 -11.88 -11.20 -10.31
C PHE A 119 -11.53 -12.67 -10.45
N ALA A 120 -11.20 -13.31 -9.32
CA ALA A 120 -10.67 -14.66 -9.28
C ALA A 120 -10.86 -15.27 -7.89
N TYR A 121 -11.07 -16.58 -7.81
CA TYR A 121 -11.05 -17.28 -6.52
C TYR A 121 -9.59 -17.48 -6.06
N PHE A 122 -9.30 -17.28 -4.78
CA PHE A 122 -7.98 -17.58 -4.21
C PHE A 122 -8.09 -18.11 -2.78
N ASP A 123 -7.20 -19.02 -2.40
CA ASP A 123 -7.14 -19.73 -1.13
C ASP A 123 -6.07 -19.13 -0.21
N GLU A 124 -6.29 -17.88 0.22
CA GLU A 124 -5.42 -17.17 1.16
C GLU A 124 -6.15 -16.96 2.51
N GLY A 125 -6.56 -18.06 3.14
CA GLY A 125 -7.22 -18.03 4.45
C GLY A 125 -8.50 -17.17 4.45
N ARG A 126 -8.53 -16.13 5.30
CA ARG A 126 -9.67 -15.20 5.42
C ARG A 126 -9.60 -14.01 4.47
N THR A 127 -8.53 -13.87 3.68
CA THR A 127 -8.39 -12.78 2.73
C THR A 127 -9.41 -12.98 1.60
N ILE A 128 -10.25 -11.96 1.41
CA ILE A 128 -11.27 -11.92 0.35
C ILE A 128 -10.99 -10.82 -0.68
N GLY A 129 -10.09 -9.89 -0.39
CA GLY A 129 -9.64 -8.84 -1.29
C GLY A 129 -8.22 -8.41 -0.94
N ARG A 130 -7.52 -7.83 -1.92
CA ARG A 130 -6.22 -7.20 -1.71
C ARG A 130 -5.93 -6.17 -2.79
N ILE A 131 -5.40 -5.03 -2.39
CA ILE A 131 -4.75 -4.04 -3.24
C ILE A 131 -3.23 -4.10 -3.09
N ASP A 132 -2.50 -3.76 -4.14
CA ASP A 132 -1.04 -3.72 -4.11
C ASP A 132 -0.53 -2.57 -3.23
N GLY A 133 0.45 -2.86 -2.38
CA GLY A 133 1.03 -1.86 -1.47
C GLY A 133 2.09 -0.96 -2.10
N VAL A 134 2.23 -0.95 -3.43
CA VAL A 134 3.23 -0.14 -4.14
C VAL A 134 2.55 1.02 -4.84
N PHE A 135 1.77 0.75 -5.87
CA PHE A 135 1.04 1.74 -6.67
C PHE A 135 -0.33 2.07 -6.11
N TRP A 136 -0.91 1.16 -5.33
CA TRP A 136 -2.31 1.20 -4.90
C TRP A 136 -3.26 1.30 -6.11
N ARG A 137 -3.03 0.44 -7.12
CA ARG A 137 -3.80 0.45 -8.39
C ARG A 137 -4.17 -0.92 -8.93
N TYR A 138 -3.46 -1.97 -8.53
CA TYR A 138 -3.78 -3.35 -8.84
C TYR A 138 -4.52 -3.93 -7.63
N MET A 139 -5.69 -4.51 -7.84
CA MET A 139 -6.43 -5.19 -6.79
C MET A 139 -7.05 -6.48 -7.27
N VAL A 140 -7.23 -7.44 -6.37
CA VAL A 140 -7.96 -8.68 -6.62
C VAL A 140 -9.09 -8.81 -5.61
N VAL A 141 -10.25 -9.29 -6.08
CA VAL A 141 -11.41 -9.59 -5.23
C VAL A 141 -11.90 -11.01 -5.49
N LYS A 142 -12.19 -11.73 -4.40
CA LYS A 142 -12.59 -13.15 -4.39
C LYS A 142 -14.07 -13.38 -4.65
N GLU A 143 -14.90 -12.37 -4.42
CA GLU A 143 -16.35 -12.45 -4.47
C GLU A 143 -16.93 -11.25 -5.22
N LEU A 144 -18.08 -11.44 -5.88
CA LEU A 144 -18.81 -10.36 -6.54
C LEU A 144 -19.67 -9.56 -5.55
N GLU A 145 -19.03 -9.01 -4.52
CA GLU A 145 -19.69 -8.30 -3.45
C GLU A 145 -19.33 -6.80 -3.50
N PRO A 146 -20.31 -5.89 -3.55
CA PRO A 146 -20.03 -4.45 -3.66
C PRO A 146 -19.16 -3.91 -2.52
N ASN A 147 -19.29 -4.42 -1.30
CA ASN A 147 -18.61 -3.86 -0.12
C ASN A 147 -17.12 -4.15 -0.20
N LEU A 148 -16.78 -5.34 -0.68
CA LEU A 148 -15.42 -5.77 -0.90
C LEU A 148 -14.73 -4.91 -1.96
N LEU A 149 -15.36 -4.74 -3.13
CA LEU A 149 -14.78 -3.93 -4.18
C LEU A 149 -14.67 -2.44 -3.76
N LEU A 150 -15.68 -1.93 -3.06
CA LEU A 150 -15.63 -0.57 -2.51
C LEU A 150 -14.52 -0.40 -1.48
N HIS A 151 -14.31 -1.39 -0.60
CA HIS A 151 -13.21 -1.37 0.36
C HIS A 151 -11.85 -1.26 -0.34
N GLU A 152 -11.56 -2.18 -1.26
CA GLU A 152 -10.28 -2.18 -1.98
C GLU A 152 -10.08 -0.92 -2.84
N ILE A 153 -11.14 -0.43 -3.50
CA ILE A 153 -11.00 0.77 -4.35
C ILE A 153 -10.77 2.04 -3.55
N PHE A 154 -11.25 2.14 -2.31
CA PHE A 154 -10.98 3.33 -1.49
C PHE A 154 -9.57 3.34 -0.90
N HIS A 155 -8.96 2.17 -0.67
CA HIS A 155 -7.52 2.09 -0.38
C HIS A 155 -6.67 2.74 -1.49
N ALA A 156 -7.12 2.68 -2.75
CA ALA A 156 -6.45 3.33 -3.89
C ALA A 156 -6.30 4.87 -3.73
N PHE A 157 -7.10 5.48 -2.85
CA PHE A 157 -7.10 6.92 -2.54
C PHE A 157 -6.69 7.23 -1.11
N LEU A 158 -6.32 6.22 -0.33
CA LEU A 158 -5.91 6.34 1.06
C LEU A 158 -4.51 5.74 1.24
N PRO A 159 -3.51 6.14 0.44
CA PRO A 159 -2.20 5.50 0.46
C PRO A 159 -1.55 5.63 1.84
N GLY A 160 -1.10 4.52 2.42
CA GLY A 160 -0.48 4.49 3.74
C GLY A 160 -1.45 4.60 4.92
N LYS A 161 -2.77 4.62 4.66
CA LYS A 161 -3.79 4.39 5.68
C LYS A 161 -4.31 2.97 5.53
N ASP A 162 -4.10 2.14 6.55
CA ASP A 162 -4.58 0.77 6.54
C ASP A 162 -6.09 0.74 6.80
N HIS A 163 -6.49 0.54 8.06
CA HIS A 163 -7.89 0.29 8.39
C HIS A 163 -8.37 1.23 9.49
N THR A 164 -9.67 1.49 9.51
CA THR A 164 -10.35 2.14 10.63
C THR A 164 -11.10 1.11 11.46
N THR A 165 -11.49 1.49 12.68
CA THR A 165 -12.27 0.62 13.58
C THR A 165 -13.72 0.49 13.14
N ASP A 166 -14.21 1.42 12.31
CA ASP A 166 -15.62 1.59 11.99
C ASP A 166 -15.81 1.87 10.49
N TRP A 167 -16.96 1.47 9.94
CA TRP A 167 -17.40 1.78 8.57
C TRP A 167 -16.61 1.11 7.44
N LEU A 168 -16.61 1.70 6.24
CA LEU A 168 -16.18 1.04 5.00
C LEU A 168 -14.73 0.55 5.03
N MET A 169 -13.84 1.21 5.78
CA MET A 169 -12.43 0.81 5.90
C MET A 169 -12.16 -0.19 7.03
N GLN A 170 -13.19 -0.83 7.59
CA GLN A 170 -13.03 -1.91 8.57
C GLN A 170 -12.36 -3.15 7.92
N PRO A 171 -11.43 -3.85 8.60
CA PRO A 171 -10.73 -5.01 8.04
C PRO A 171 -11.56 -6.31 8.05
N VAL A 172 -12.83 -6.24 8.46
CA VAL A 172 -13.68 -7.41 8.69
C VAL A 172 -15.00 -7.23 7.96
N ARG A 173 -15.48 -8.30 7.33
CA ARG A 173 -16.80 -8.33 6.72
C ARG A 173 -17.86 -8.09 7.80
N PRO A 174 -18.75 -7.10 7.62
CA PRO A 174 -19.78 -6.82 8.60
C PRO A 174 -20.82 -7.95 8.64
N SER A 175 -21.29 -8.27 9.84
CA SER A 175 -22.27 -9.35 10.04
C SER A 175 -23.67 -8.98 9.54
N TYR A 176 -24.08 -7.70 9.59
CA TYR A 176 -25.40 -7.19 9.15
C TYR A 176 -25.36 -5.68 8.80
N GLY A 177 -26.31 -5.20 7.97
CA GLY A 177 -26.56 -3.77 7.71
C GLY A 177 -26.14 -3.25 6.32
N ARG A 178 -26.72 -2.12 5.86
CA ARG A 178 -26.43 -1.48 4.55
C ARG A 178 -25.58 -0.20 4.66
N GLU A 179 -25.05 0.12 5.83
CA GLU A 179 -24.30 1.36 6.08
C GLU A 179 -22.81 1.26 5.73
N TRP A 180 -22.34 0.07 5.39
CA TRP A 180 -20.93 -0.26 5.18
C TRP A 180 -20.37 0.15 3.82
N TYR A 181 -21.19 0.78 2.97
CA TYR A 181 -20.75 1.34 1.69
C TYR A 181 -20.27 2.78 1.80
N TRP A 182 -20.37 3.36 2.99
CA TRP A 182 -20.24 4.80 3.18
C TRP A 182 -19.01 5.14 4.01
N LEU A 183 -18.22 6.07 3.48
CA LEU A 183 -17.06 6.61 4.18
C LEU A 183 -17.49 7.43 5.40
N THR A 184 -16.61 7.53 6.39
CA THR A 184 -16.68 8.63 7.37
C THR A 184 -16.39 9.97 6.71
N PRO A 185 -16.79 11.09 7.33
CA PRO A 185 -16.37 12.42 6.89
C PRO A 185 -14.84 12.56 6.76
N GLU A 186 -14.07 11.96 7.68
CA GLU A 186 -12.60 12.00 7.69
C GLU A 186 -12.00 11.18 6.54
N GLU A 187 -12.51 9.98 6.31
CA GLU A 187 -12.11 9.14 5.18
C GLU A 187 -12.44 9.85 3.86
N ARG A 188 -13.67 10.39 3.72
CA ARG A 188 -14.08 11.14 2.53
C ARG A 188 -13.17 12.33 2.28
N LYS A 189 -12.83 13.10 3.30
CA LYS A 189 -11.93 14.25 3.17
C LYS A 189 -10.58 13.84 2.59
N GLU A 190 -10.04 12.71 3.04
CA GLU A 190 -8.76 12.20 2.54
C GLU A 190 -8.88 11.66 1.10
N VAL A 191 -9.95 10.93 0.78
CA VAL A 191 -10.23 10.49 -0.59
C VAL A 191 -10.35 11.69 -1.54
N LEU A 192 -11.01 12.77 -1.13
CA LEU A 192 -11.15 13.98 -1.96
C LEU A 192 -9.82 14.69 -2.21
N LYS A 193 -8.88 14.69 -1.26
CA LYS A 193 -7.52 15.20 -1.49
C LYS A 193 -6.78 14.37 -2.54
N ASN A 194 -6.92 13.04 -2.45
CA ASN A 194 -6.29 12.10 -3.36
C ASN A 194 -7.09 11.86 -4.64
N LYS A 195 -8.26 12.52 -4.77
CA LYS A 195 -9.17 12.35 -5.90
C LYS A 195 -8.46 12.51 -7.22
N TRP A 196 -7.43 13.34 -7.33
CA TRP A 196 -6.69 13.63 -8.57
C TRP A 196 -5.27 13.05 -8.60
N ARG A 197 -4.94 12.11 -7.69
CA ARG A 197 -3.60 11.49 -7.68
C ARG A 197 -3.29 10.81 -9.01
N ASP A 198 -2.03 10.85 -9.41
CA ASP A 198 -1.54 10.11 -10.57
C ASP A 198 -1.29 8.63 -10.19
N PHE A 199 -2.02 7.71 -10.84
CA PHE A 199 -1.87 6.26 -10.65
C PHE A 199 -0.65 5.69 -11.39
N ASN A 200 0.05 6.51 -12.17
CA ASN A 200 1.32 6.18 -12.81
C ASN A 200 2.53 6.51 -11.93
N VAL A 201 2.32 7.05 -10.73
CA VAL A 201 3.38 7.35 -9.76
C VAL A 201 3.10 6.61 -8.46
N VAL A 202 4.14 6.01 -7.89
CA VAL A 202 4.07 5.43 -6.54
C VAL A 202 3.76 6.57 -5.56
N PRO A 203 2.66 6.51 -4.79
CA PRO A 203 2.32 7.58 -3.87
C PRO A 203 3.40 7.70 -2.78
N ALA A 204 3.74 8.94 -2.44
CA ALA A 204 4.53 9.21 -1.24
C ALA A 204 3.73 8.78 0.00
N VAL A 205 4.29 7.89 0.82
CA VAL A 205 3.66 7.39 2.04
C VAL A 205 4.60 7.45 3.23
N GLY A 206 4.06 7.80 4.40
CA GLY A 206 4.81 7.81 5.66
C GLY A 206 5.96 8.81 5.67
N VAL A 207 7.19 8.31 5.88
CA VAL A 207 8.42 9.13 5.94
C VAL A 207 9.01 9.43 4.56
N ASP A 208 8.55 8.75 3.51
CA ASP A 208 8.92 9.07 2.13
C ASP A 208 8.06 10.24 1.66
N LYS A 209 8.71 11.34 1.29
CA LYS A 209 8.07 12.61 0.95
C LYS A 209 7.93 12.82 -0.55
N ARG A 210 8.40 11.90 -1.40
CA ARG A 210 8.37 12.05 -2.86
C ARG A 210 7.68 10.87 -3.54
N GLY A 211 6.99 11.16 -4.63
CA GLY A 211 6.48 10.12 -5.52
C GLY A 211 7.63 9.49 -6.30
N THR A 212 7.60 8.17 -6.48
CA THR A 212 8.64 7.40 -7.17
C THR A 212 8.25 7.12 -8.62
N THR A 213 9.24 6.99 -9.50
CA THR A 213 8.99 6.62 -10.89
C THR A 213 8.21 5.30 -11.02
N LYS A 214 7.34 5.25 -12.03
CA LYS A 214 6.52 4.06 -12.33
C LYS A 214 7.38 2.81 -12.54
N GLU A 215 8.48 2.97 -13.24
CA GLU A 215 9.43 1.90 -13.57
C GLU A 215 10.11 1.35 -12.32
N SER A 216 10.55 2.24 -11.43
CA SER A 216 11.14 1.82 -10.16
C SER A 216 10.14 1.06 -9.29
N GLY A 217 8.91 1.57 -9.15
CA GLY A 217 7.83 0.89 -8.43
C GLY A 217 7.51 -0.50 -9.00
N PHE A 218 7.53 -0.64 -10.33
CA PHE A 218 7.25 -1.91 -10.99
C PHE A 218 8.33 -2.94 -10.69
N HIS A 219 9.59 -2.58 -10.91
CA HIS A 219 10.70 -3.47 -10.63
C HIS A 219 10.77 -3.85 -9.14
N TYR A 220 10.41 -2.92 -8.25
CA TYR A 220 10.27 -3.20 -6.83
C TYR A 220 9.18 -4.23 -6.53
N LEU A 221 7.97 -4.04 -7.07
CA LEU A 221 6.84 -4.97 -6.91
C LEU A 221 7.20 -6.39 -7.37
N ILE A 222 7.86 -6.51 -8.53
CA ILE A 222 8.31 -7.80 -9.06
C ILE A 222 9.43 -8.41 -8.19
N GLY A 223 10.37 -7.59 -7.71
CA GLY A 223 11.44 -8.03 -6.80
C GLY A 223 10.89 -8.59 -5.48
N LEU A 224 9.85 -7.97 -4.92
CA LEU A 224 9.17 -8.47 -3.72
C LEU A 224 8.54 -9.86 -3.94
N ASP A 225 7.85 -10.07 -5.06
CA ASP A 225 7.28 -11.38 -5.42
C ASP A 225 8.36 -12.45 -5.55
N GLN A 226 9.41 -12.17 -6.32
CA GLN A 226 10.54 -13.09 -6.53
C GLN A 226 11.24 -13.45 -5.21
N TRP A 227 11.42 -12.46 -4.33
CA TRP A 227 11.99 -12.68 -3.00
C TRP A 227 11.12 -13.62 -2.17
N ARG A 228 9.79 -13.40 -2.12
CA ARG A 228 8.84 -14.29 -1.41
C ARG A 228 8.80 -15.70 -1.98
N ARG A 229 9.04 -15.86 -3.28
CA ARG A 229 9.15 -17.16 -3.96
C ARG A 229 10.50 -17.87 -3.73
N GLY A 230 11.41 -17.28 -2.94
CA GLY A 230 12.72 -17.88 -2.68
C GLY A 230 13.65 -17.83 -3.90
N LYS A 231 13.49 -16.83 -4.78
CA LYS A 231 14.29 -16.63 -5.99
C LYS A 231 15.23 -15.43 -5.84
N PRO A 232 16.27 -15.50 -4.98
CA PRO A 232 17.05 -14.33 -4.59
C PRO A 232 17.88 -13.74 -5.74
N ARG A 233 18.29 -14.54 -6.75
CA ARG A 233 18.99 -14.02 -7.93
C ARG A 233 18.09 -13.14 -8.81
N GLU A 234 16.86 -13.59 -9.00
CA GLU A 234 15.87 -12.83 -9.77
C GLU A 234 15.47 -11.57 -9.01
N ALA A 235 15.20 -11.68 -7.70
CA ALA A 235 14.88 -10.55 -6.85
C ALA A 235 15.98 -9.50 -6.82
N LEU A 236 17.26 -9.92 -6.75
CA LEU A 236 18.41 -9.03 -6.83
C LEU A 236 18.37 -8.18 -8.10
N ALA A 237 18.23 -8.83 -9.27
CA ALA A 237 18.19 -8.12 -10.55
C ALA A 237 17.01 -7.14 -10.64
N SER A 238 15.85 -7.50 -10.10
CA SER A 238 14.69 -6.61 -10.06
C SER A 238 14.90 -5.43 -9.11
N PHE A 239 15.46 -5.64 -7.92
CA PHE A 239 15.77 -4.53 -7.01
C PHE A 239 16.87 -3.62 -7.56
N GLU A 240 17.87 -4.15 -8.26
CA GLU A 240 18.89 -3.34 -8.94
C GLU A 240 18.26 -2.44 -10.00
N LYS A 241 17.41 -2.98 -10.88
CA LYS A 241 16.67 -2.16 -11.87
C LYS A 241 15.79 -1.10 -11.22
N SER A 242 15.18 -1.41 -10.08
CA SER A 242 14.38 -0.46 -9.33
C SER A 242 15.21 0.72 -8.80
N VAL A 243 16.38 0.43 -8.22
CA VAL A 243 17.32 1.45 -7.73
C VAL A 243 17.99 2.22 -8.87
N GLU A 244 18.24 1.58 -10.02
CA GLU A 244 18.75 2.26 -11.22
C GLU A 244 17.72 3.25 -11.78
N ALA A 245 16.45 2.85 -11.86
CA ALA A 245 15.36 3.69 -12.35
C ALA A 245 15.01 4.85 -11.40
N ASP A 246 15.19 4.65 -10.09
CA ASP A 246 15.05 5.72 -9.10
C ASP A 246 15.99 5.48 -7.90
N PRO A 247 17.19 6.10 -7.89
CA PRO A 247 18.15 5.94 -6.81
C PRO A 247 17.68 6.49 -5.46
N GLU A 248 16.60 7.26 -5.42
CA GLU A 248 16.03 7.85 -4.21
C GLU A 248 14.83 7.06 -3.69
N PHE A 249 14.48 5.93 -4.33
CA PHE A 249 13.45 5.02 -3.83
C PHE A 249 13.96 4.18 -2.66
N ALA A 250 13.79 4.72 -1.45
CA ALA A 250 14.32 4.11 -0.24
C ALA A 250 13.82 2.66 0.00
N PRO A 251 12.53 2.30 -0.28
CA PRO A 251 12.06 0.92 -0.22
C PRO A 251 12.82 -0.08 -1.10
N ALA A 252 13.20 0.29 -2.32
CA ALA A 252 13.98 -0.59 -3.18
C ALA A 252 15.43 -0.72 -2.69
N ALA A 253 16.05 0.40 -2.31
CA ALA A 253 17.41 0.41 -1.78
C ALA A 253 17.54 -0.43 -0.49
N ILE A 254 16.58 -0.34 0.42
CA ILE A 254 16.62 -1.08 1.68
C ILE A 254 16.39 -2.59 1.46
N ASN A 255 15.52 -2.99 0.54
CA ASN A 255 15.32 -4.41 0.23
C ASN A 255 16.50 -5.01 -0.52
N LEU A 256 17.13 -4.23 -1.42
CA LEU A 256 18.39 -4.61 -2.04
C LEU A 256 19.50 -4.80 -1.00
N ALA A 257 19.65 -3.86 -0.07
CA ALA A 257 20.61 -3.95 1.01
C ALA A 257 20.36 -5.17 1.90
N TRP A 258 19.10 -5.44 2.27
CA TRP A 258 18.74 -6.61 3.06
C TRP A 258 19.10 -7.91 2.35
N LEU A 259 18.80 -8.02 1.05
CA LEU A 259 19.16 -9.18 0.25
C LEU A 259 20.68 -9.39 0.22
N LEU A 260 21.45 -8.34 -0.09
CA LEU A 260 22.92 -8.39 -0.11
C LEU A 260 23.54 -8.69 1.27
N ALA A 261 22.88 -8.30 2.36
CA ALA A 261 23.36 -8.59 3.71
C ALA A 261 23.02 -10.03 4.16
N THR A 262 21.85 -10.54 3.77
CA THR A 262 21.21 -11.69 4.44
C THR A 262 20.91 -12.89 3.55
N SER A 263 21.14 -12.81 2.23
CA SER A 263 20.86 -13.89 1.29
C SER A 263 21.44 -15.23 1.74
N GLU A 264 20.70 -16.32 1.56
CA GLU A 264 21.21 -17.67 1.79
C GLU A 264 22.25 -18.08 0.72
N VAL A 265 22.16 -17.48 -0.46
CA VAL A 265 23.10 -17.69 -1.57
C VAL A 265 24.33 -16.82 -1.33
N LYS A 266 25.43 -17.46 -0.93
CA LYS A 266 26.66 -16.79 -0.48
C LYS A 266 27.23 -15.84 -1.52
N GLU A 267 27.12 -16.17 -2.81
CA GLU A 267 27.68 -15.37 -3.89
C GLU A 267 26.92 -14.04 -4.10
N LEU A 268 25.72 -13.91 -3.53
CA LEU A 268 24.95 -12.65 -3.58
C LEU A 268 25.27 -11.73 -2.42
N ARG A 269 26.08 -12.17 -1.45
CA ARG A 269 26.35 -11.39 -0.26
C ARG A 269 27.42 -10.34 -0.54
N ASP A 270 27.09 -9.09 -0.24
CA ASP A 270 28.02 -7.97 -0.33
C ASP A 270 27.74 -6.98 0.81
N GLY A 271 28.49 -7.12 1.90
CA GLY A 271 28.31 -6.26 3.08
C GLY A 271 28.66 -4.79 2.83
N LYS A 272 29.58 -4.52 1.89
CA LYS A 272 29.99 -3.15 1.58
C LYS A 272 28.88 -2.44 0.79
N LYS A 273 28.44 -3.04 -0.31
CA LYS A 273 27.32 -2.52 -1.12
C LYS A 273 26.03 -2.43 -0.31
N ALA A 274 25.75 -3.43 0.53
CA ALA A 274 24.60 -3.39 1.44
C ALA A 274 24.65 -2.19 2.40
N THR A 275 25.82 -1.91 2.98
CA THR A 275 25.99 -0.78 3.91
C THR A 275 25.78 0.56 3.20
N GLU A 276 26.35 0.73 2.02
CA GLU A 276 26.19 1.95 1.21
C GLU A 276 24.71 2.23 0.88
N LEU A 277 23.99 1.21 0.42
CA LEU A 277 22.55 1.31 0.11
C LEU A 277 21.70 1.59 1.35
N ALA A 278 21.95 0.86 2.45
CA ALA A 278 21.21 1.04 3.69
C ALA A 278 21.43 2.42 4.32
N LEU A 279 22.66 2.95 4.26
CA LEU A 279 22.97 4.31 4.72
C LEU A 279 22.14 5.34 3.97
N LYS A 280 22.15 5.28 2.64
CA LYS A 280 21.37 6.19 1.80
C LYS A 280 19.87 6.11 2.10
N ALA A 281 19.33 4.89 2.24
CA ALA A 281 17.92 4.69 2.60
C ALA A 281 17.59 5.25 4.00
N CYS A 282 18.48 5.12 4.97
CA CYS A 282 18.32 5.74 6.29
C CYS A 282 18.36 7.27 6.21
N GLU A 283 19.23 7.86 5.38
CA GLU A 283 19.27 9.31 5.16
C GLU A 283 17.96 9.83 4.54
N LEU A 284 17.44 9.14 3.53
CA LEU A 284 16.18 9.47 2.86
C LEU A 284 14.98 9.44 3.81
N THR A 285 15.01 8.58 4.82
CA THR A 285 13.97 8.49 5.86
C THR A 285 14.27 9.34 7.10
N GLU A 286 15.26 10.23 7.03
CA GLU A 286 15.75 11.06 8.13
C GLU A 286 16.08 10.23 9.39
N TRP A 287 16.51 8.98 9.21
CA TRP A 287 16.86 8.03 10.26
C TRP A 287 15.70 7.67 11.21
N LYS A 288 14.46 7.81 10.73
CA LYS A 288 13.23 7.62 11.53
C LYS A 288 12.59 6.25 11.41
N SER A 289 12.92 5.44 10.40
CA SER A 289 12.40 4.07 10.27
C SER A 289 13.26 3.07 11.05
N PRO A 290 12.74 2.47 12.14
CA PRO A 290 13.45 1.41 12.85
C PRO A 290 13.81 0.23 11.96
N GLU A 291 12.91 -0.16 11.05
CA GLU A 291 13.12 -1.28 10.11
C GLU A 291 14.36 -1.05 9.25
N TYR A 292 14.57 0.18 8.78
CA TYR A 292 15.72 0.52 7.94
C TYR A 292 17.01 0.51 8.75
N LEU A 293 16.96 0.96 10.00
CA LEU A 293 18.09 0.87 10.93
C LEU A 293 18.49 -0.59 11.21
N GLU A 294 17.54 -1.52 11.24
CA GLU A 294 17.85 -2.94 11.38
C GLU A 294 18.56 -3.53 10.16
N VAL A 295 18.17 -3.11 8.95
CA VAL A 295 18.86 -3.52 7.72
C VAL A 295 20.26 -2.93 7.68
N LEU A 296 20.43 -1.67 8.08
CA LEU A 296 21.74 -1.05 8.22
C LEU A 296 22.63 -1.83 9.20
N ALA A 297 22.08 -2.25 10.35
CA ALA A 297 22.80 -3.08 11.31
C ALA A 297 23.24 -4.42 10.71
N ALA A 298 22.35 -5.11 9.99
CA ALA A 298 22.68 -6.36 9.30
C ALA A 298 23.76 -6.17 8.23
N SER A 299 23.74 -5.04 7.53
CA SER A 299 24.72 -4.69 6.51
C SER A 299 26.11 -4.46 7.10
N TYR A 300 26.22 -3.69 8.19
CA TYR A 300 27.47 -3.52 8.93
C TYR A 300 28.00 -4.85 9.47
N ALA A 301 27.12 -5.70 10.03
CA ALA A 301 27.53 -7.01 10.52
C ALA A 301 28.08 -7.90 9.38
N ARG A 302 27.46 -7.85 8.20
CA ARG A 302 27.95 -8.57 7.01
C ARG A 302 29.30 -8.01 6.51
N ALA A 303 29.54 -6.72 6.66
CA ALA A 303 30.82 -6.08 6.36
C ALA A 303 31.90 -6.35 7.43
N GLY A 304 31.56 -6.99 8.55
CA GLY A 304 32.48 -7.29 9.65
C GLY A 304 32.59 -6.18 10.71
N ASP A 305 31.89 -5.05 10.54
CA ASP A 305 31.84 -3.98 11.53
C ASP A 305 30.73 -4.23 12.55
N PHE A 306 31.02 -5.12 13.50
CA PHE A 306 30.08 -5.47 14.55
C PHE A 306 29.82 -4.33 15.55
N GLY A 307 30.74 -3.38 15.68
CA GLY A 307 30.56 -2.21 16.54
C GLY A 307 29.41 -1.33 16.05
N GLN A 308 29.42 -1.01 14.76
CA GLN A 308 28.32 -0.28 14.12
C GLN A 308 27.04 -1.12 14.04
N ALA A 309 27.14 -2.42 13.78
CA ALA A 309 25.98 -3.31 13.77
C ALA A 309 25.21 -3.29 15.10
N VAL A 310 25.93 -3.40 16.22
CA VAL A 310 25.33 -3.34 17.57
C VAL A 310 24.69 -1.97 17.80
N LYS A 311 25.42 -0.87 17.53
CA LYS A 311 24.92 0.50 17.71
C LYS A 311 23.59 0.72 16.97
N TRP A 312 23.52 0.35 15.69
CA TRP A 312 22.32 0.59 14.88
C TRP A 312 21.17 -0.35 15.24
N GLN A 313 21.45 -1.61 15.58
CA GLN A 313 20.41 -2.54 16.05
C GLN A 313 19.82 -2.09 17.40
N GLU A 314 20.62 -1.56 18.31
CA GLU A 314 20.14 -0.98 19.58
C GLU A 314 19.27 0.26 19.35
N LYS A 315 19.67 1.12 18.40
CA LYS A 315 18.86 2.28 18.00
C LYS A 315 17.53 1.84 17.40
N ALA A 316 17.53 0.85 16.51
CA ALA A 316 16.32 0.28 15.92
C ALA A 316 15.37 -0.29 16.98
N LEU A 317 15.92 -0.91 18.03
CA LEU A 317 15.14 -1.44 19.16
C LEU A 317 14.57 -0.37 20.10
N GLY A 318 14.83 0.92 19.83
CA GLY A 318 14.35 2.05 20.61
C GLY A 318 15.16 2.35 21.86
N GLY A 319 16.44 1.95 21.92
CA GLY A 319 17.34 2.30 23.03
C GLY A 319 16.99 1.67 24.39
N ILE A 320 16.30 0.53 24.41
CA ILE A 320 15.81 -0.09 25.66
C ILE A 320 16.85 -1.04 26.28
N LYS A 321 17.26 -0.72 27.52
CA LYS A 321 17.74 -1.71 28.50
C LYS A 321 16.53 -2.50 29.03
N GLY A 322 16.37 -3.74 28.59
CA GLY A 322 15.54 -4.75 29.27
C GLY A 322 14.09 -4.93 28.78
N SER A 323 13.74 -6.22 28.65
CA SER A 323 12.44 -6.86 28.39
C SER A 323 11.84 -6.79 26.97
N ASN A 324 11.33 -7.95 26.56
CA ASN A 324 11.16 -8.44 25.19
C ASN A 324 9.66 -8.66 24.90
N PRO A 325 8.96 -7.73 24.23
CA PRO A 325 7.65 -8.01 23.65
C PRO A 325 7.84 -8.87 22.39
N VAL A 326 6.90 -9.79 22.17
CA VAL A 326 6.99 -10.97 21.29
C VAL A 326 7.44 -10.69 19.83
N GLY A 327 7.24 -9.48 19.30
CA GLY A 327 7.75 -9.05 17.98
C GLY A 327 9.25 -8.69 17.93
N LYS A 328 9.92 -8.51 19.08
CA LYS A 328 11.35 -8.18 19.15
C LYS A 328 12.27 -9.40 19.11
N THR A 329 11.76 -10.62 19.03
CA THR A 329 12.58 -11.86 19.17
C THR A 329 13.69 -11.98 18.13
N ARG A 330 13.40 -11.82 16.82
CA ARG A 330 14.45 -11.87 15.77
C ARG A 330 15.40 -10.67 15.79
N ALA A 331 14.90 -9.51 16.18
CA ALA A 331 15.71 -8.29 16.32
C ALA A 331 16.72 -8.42 17.48
N TRP A 332 16.28 -8.94 18.63
CA TRP A 332 17.15 -9.27 19.75
C TRP A 332 18.12 -10.42 19.42
N GLU A 333 17.69 -11.41 18.66
CA GLU A 333 18.57 -12.49 18.19
C GLU A 333 19.69 -11.95 17.30
N ARG A 334 19.36 -11.09 16.33
CA ARG A 334 20.35 -10.36 15.52
C ARG A 334 21.31 -9.57 16.41
N LEU A 335 20.81 -8.81 17.38
CA LEU A 335 21.65 -8.10 18.33
C LEU A 335 22.62 -9.03 19.10
N ARG A 336 22.12 -10.18 19.56
CA ARG A 336 22.96 -11.17 20.27
C ARG A 336 24.06 -11.72 19.36
N LEU A 337 23.75 -12.02 18.11
CA LEU A 337 24.75 -12.46 17.13
C LEU A 337 25.80 -11.38 16.89
N TYR A 338 25.37 -10.13 16.67
CA TYR A 338 26.28 -9.01 16.40
C TYR A 338 27.22 -8.76 17.59
N ARG A 339 26.70 -8.80 18.83
CA ARG A 339 27.52 -8.73 20.06
C ARG A 339 28.52 -9.88 20.20
N SER A 340 28.25 -11.02 19.60
CA SER A 340 29.15 -12.19 19.56
C SER A 340 30.08 -12.21 18.34
N GLY A 341 30.11 -11.14 17.53
CA GLY A 341 30.93 -11.07 16.31
C GLY A 341 30.44 -11.97 15.17
N LYS A 342 29.13 -12.24 15.09
CA LYS A 342 28.52 -13.10 14.06
C LYS A 342 27.49 -12.32 13.24
N PRO A 343 27.49 -12.40 11.90
CA PRO A 343 26.48 -11.74 11.07
C PRO A 343 25.14 -12.50 11.11
N TRP A 344 24.09 -11.88 10.56
CA TRP A 344 22.81 -12.54 10.30
C TRP A 344 22.63 -12.76 8.78
N PRO A 345 22.15 -13.93 8.35
CA PRO A 345 22.21 -15.19 9.08
C PRO A 345 23.67 -15.57 9.38
N SER A 346 23.88 -16.38 10.42
CA SER A 346 25.23 -16.72 10.94
C SER A 346 26.01 -17.71 10.08
N LYS A 347 25.37 -18.33 9.07
CA LYS A 347 25.93 -19.37 8.21
C LYS A 347 26.37 -18.86 6.85
#